data_AF-A0AAE2YCX9-F1
#
_entry.id   AF-A0AAE2YCX9-F1
#
_cell.length_a   1.000
_cell.length_b   1.000
_cell.length_c   1.000
_cell.angle_alpha   90.00
_cell.angle_beta   90.00
_cell.angle_gamma   90.00
#
_symmetry.space_group_name_H-M   'P 1'
#
loop_
_entity.id
_entity.type
_entity.pdbx_description
1 polymer ?
#
loop_
_entity_poly.entity_id
_entity_poly.type
_entity_poly.pdbx_seq_one_letter_code
_entity_poly.pdbx_strand_id
1 'polypeptide(L)'
;MGEKYGKPPNEPLDTLSLDERFDKVEEVTIIELEELADALEFLLDLQPHVCVIRGSDYPCILCENKCDVGQCKEVKVMRGKGQKTINSSLLSLNFEKRDAFEEYLISKLVRELVREKLNVMNPEEGYDITFFFKQEDRWRKDEIIVFILGLFDKVKTLMPEAKAVINTWIRNKVKAFERDETLKKMKE
;
A
#
# COMPACT_ATOMS: atom_id res chain seq x y z
N MET A 1 39.50 34.07 14.03
CA MET A 1 38.04 33.85 13.95
C MET A 1 37.74 33.52 12.50
N GLY A 2 37.52 32.24 12.19
CA GLY A 2 37.24 31.76 10.84
C GLY A 2 35.85 31.17 10.80
N GLU A 3 34.97 31.80 10.03
CA GLU A 3 33.59 31.36 9.78
C GLU A 3 33.61 30.08 8.93
N LYS A 4 33.06 28.98 9.47
CA LYS A 4 32.80 27.76 8.70
C LYS A 4 31.40 27.85 8.10
N TYR A 5 31.34 28.15 6.81
CA TYR A 5 30.13 28.04 6.00
C TYR A 5 29.90 26.58 5.55
N GLY A 6 28.69 26.08 5.82
CA GLY A 6 27.87 25.30 4.87
C GLY A 6 28.26 23.87 4.48
N LYS A 7 27.65 22.88 5.14
CA LYS A 7 26.93 21.79 4.44
C LYS A 7 25.45 22.01 4.77
N PRO A 8 24.43 21.65 3.94
CA PRO A 8 24.37 20.65 2.85
C PRO A 8 23.67 21.30 1.60
N PRO A 9 22.95 20.65 0.63
CA PRO A 9 22.48 19.25 0.54
C PRO A 9 22.48 18.57 -0.85
N ASN A 10 22.12 17.28 -0.84
CA ASN A 10 21.60 16.48 -1.94
C ASN A 10 22.43 16.47 -3.24
N GLU A 11 23.28 15.46 -3.38
CA GLU A 11 23.72 15.04 -4.71
C GLU A 11 22.47 14.69 -5.54
N PRO A 12 22.26 15.32 -6.71
CA PRO A 12 21.16 14.98 -7.57
C PRO A 12 21.33 13.55 -8.08
N LEU A 13 20.23 12.78 -8.12
CA LEU A 13 20.14 11.42 -8.66
C LEU A 13 20.59 11.26 -10.14
N ASP A 14 21.09 12.32 -10.76
CA ASP A 14 21.41 12.42 -12.18
C ASP A 14 22.84 12.01 -12.55
N THR A 15 23.71 11.73 -11.58
CA THR A 15 25.12 11.37 -11.83
C THR A 15 25.42 9.87 -11.82
N LEU A 16 24.46 9.02 -11.44
CA LEU A 16 24.67 7.58 -11.34
C LEU A 16 24.59 6.91 -12.72
N SER A 17 25.43 5.90 -12.97
CA SER A 17 25.26 5.02 -14.11
C SER A 17 23.91 4.29 -14.03
N LEU A 18 23.36 3.84 -15.16
CA LEU A 18 22.07 3.13 -15.17
C LEU A 18 22.10 1.90 -14.26
N ASP A 19 23.19 1.13 -14.28
CA ASP A 19 23.38 -0.06 -13.47
C ASP A 19 23.37 0.26 -11.96
N GLU A 20 24.08 1.31 -11.54
CA GLU A 20 24.08 1.77 -10.14
C GLU A 20 22.72 2.30 -9.67
N ARG A 21 21.86 2.77 -10.59
CA ARG A 21 20.48 3.15 -10.25
C ARG A 21 19.60 1.91 -10.06
N PHE A 22 19.77 0.89 -10.89
CA PHE A 22 19.02 -0.37 -10.76
C PHE A 22 19.37 -1.07 -9.44
N ASP A 23 20.65 -1.23 -9.13
CA ASP A 23 21.10 -1.89 -7.90
C ASP A 23 20.56 -1.18 -6.65
N LYS A 24 20.58 0.16 -6.63
CA LYS A 24 20.04 0.94 -5.50
C LYS A 24 18.52 0.84 -5.37
N VAL A 25 17.79 0.80 -6.48
CA VAL A 25 16.33 0.66 -6.44
C VAL A 25 15.96 -0.72 -5.92
N GLU A 26 16.63 -1.78 -6.38
CA GLU A 26 16.41 -3.14 -5.87
C GLU A 26 16.72 -3.24 -4.38
N GLU A 27 17.88 -2.72 -3.93
CA GLU A 27 18.28 -2.74 -2.53
C GLU A 27 17.29 -1.99 -1.61
N VAL A 28 16.82 -0.82 -2.02
CA VAL A 28 15.79 -0.06 -1.29
C VAL A 28 14.48 -0.85 -1.21
N THR A 29 14.07 -1.51 -2.29
CA THR A 29 12.83 -2.29 -2.27
C THR A 29 12.89 -3.53 -1.40
N ILE A 30 14.06 -4.15 -1.24
CA ILE A 30 14.25 -5.29 -0.34
C ILE A 30 14.12 -4.84 1.11
N ILE A 31 14.83 -3.78 1.49
CA ILE A 31 14.79 -3.24 2.86
C ILE A 31 13.37 -2.86 3.27
N GLU A 32 12.62 -2.21 2.38
CA GLU A 32 11.22 -1.85 2.64
C GLU A 32 10.30 -3.07 2.88
N LEU A 33 10.54 -4.17 2.16
CA LEU A 33 9.74 -5.39 2.30
C LEU A 33 10.10 -6.14 3.59
N GLU A 34 11.38 -6.15 3.98
CA GLU A 34 11.83 -6.70 5.25
C GLU A 34 11.26 -5.91 6.44
N GLU A 35 11.34 -4.59 6.41
CA GLU A 35 10.72 -3.73 7.44
C GLU A 35 9.20 -3.95 7.55
N LEU A 36 8.53 -4.12 6.40
CA LEU A 36 7.09 -4.40 6.37
C LEU A 36 6.78 -5.80 6.93
N ALA A 37 7.61 -6.79 6.65
CA ALA A 37 7.48 -8.14 7.19
C ALA A 37 7.61 -8.12 8.73
N ASP A 38 8.64 -7.46 9.26
CA ASP A 38 8.85 -7.30 10.71
C ASP A 38 7.68 -6.57 11.38
N ALA A 39 7.15 -5.52 10.74
CA ALA A 39 5.99 -4.82 11.24
C ALA A 39 4.75 -5.70 11.25
N LEU A 40 4.50 -6.48 10.20
CA LEU A 40 3.39 -7.44 10.15
C LEU A 40 3.53 -8.53 11.20
N GLU A 41 4.74 -9.02 11.44
CA GLU A 41 5.04 -9.98 12.49
C GLU A 41 4.62 -9.45 13.86
N PHE A 42 4.99 -8.20 14.15
CA PHE A 42 4.57 -7.51 15.37
C PHE A 42 3.04 -7.33 15.41
N LEU A 43 2.43 -6.84 14.34
CA LEU A 43 1.00 -6.50 14.29
C LEU A 43 0.08 -7.72 14.41
N LEU A 44 0.51 -8.89 13.91
CA LEU A 44 -0.25 -10.14 13.92
C LEU A 44 -0.05 -11.00 15.17
N ASP A 45 0.90 -10.64 16.04
CA ASP A 45 1.06 -11.25 17.37
C ASP A 45 -0.07 -10.78 18.32
N LEU A 46 -1.29 -11.27 18.07
CA LEU A 46 -2.50 -10.91 18.78
C LEU A 46 -2.90 -11.98 19.81
N GLN A 47 -3.40 -11.53 20.95
CA GLN A 47 -3.79 -12.39 22.06
C GLN A 47 -5.31 -12.36 22.28
N PRO A 48 -5.89 -13.51 22.70
CA PRO A 48 -7.28 -13.55 23.13
C PRO A 48 -7.53 -12.55 24.27
N HIS A 49 -8.52 -11.67 24.10
CA HIS A 49 -8.88 -10.72 25.16
C HIS A 49 -10.38 -10.39 25.13
N VAL A 50 -11.01 -10.49 26.30
CA VAL A 50 -12.38 -10.01 26.52
C VAL A 50 -12.31 -8.56 26.96
N CYS A 51 -12.89 -7.67 26.15
CA CYS A 51 -12.92 -6.24 26.43
C CYS A 51 -13.69 -5.98 27.75
N VAL A 52 -13.01 -5.39 28.73
CA VAL A 52 -13.58 -5.11 30.06
C VAL A 52 -14.76 -4.13 30.04
N ILE A 53 -14.87 -3.30 28.99
CA ILE A 53 -15.93 -2.30 28.85
C ILE A 53 -17.17 -2.87 28.14
N ARG A 54 -16.96 -3.72 27.13
CA ARG A 54 -18.05 -4.31 26.33
C ARG A 54 -18.50 -5.68 26.82
N GLY A 55 -17.68 -6.37 27.62
CA GLY A 55 -17.97 -7.71 28.13
C GLY A 55 -17.93 -8.81 27.05
N SER A 56 -17.32 -8.55 25.90
CA SER A 56 -17.22 -9.46 24.76
C SER A 56 -15.84 -9.40 24.10
N ASP A 57 -15.59 -10.24 23.10
CA ASP A 57 -14.40 -10.31 22.24
C ASP A 57 -14.29 -9.13 21.24
N TYR A 58 -14.65 -7.93 21.70
CA TYR A 58 -14.65 -6.73 20.86
C TYR A 58 -13.21 -6.28 20.53
N PRO A 59 -12.90 -5.93 19.26
CA PRO A 59 -11.59 -5.39 18.88
C PRO A 59 -11.24 -4.11 19.61
N CYS A 60 -10.19 -4.14 20.45
CA CYS A 60 -9.78 -3.02 21.27
C CYS A 60 -9.39 -1.78 20.45
N ILE A 61 -8.84 -1.95 19.24
CA ILE A 61 -8.43 -0.82 18.39
C ILE A 61 -9.61 0.02 17.87
N LEU A 62 -10.81 -0.57 17.85
CA LEU A 62 -12.06 0.11 17.47
C LEU A 62 -12.84 0.58 18.72
N CYS A 63 -12.24 0.50 19.90
CA CYS A 63 -12.89 0.92 21.14
C CYS A 63 -12.60 2.40 21.40
N GLU A 64 -13.65 3.23 21.39
CA GLU A 64 -13.54 4.67 21.65
C GLU A 64 -13.28 5.01 23.13
N ASN A 65 -13.36 4.01 24.01
CA ASN A 65 -13.21 4.21 25.46
C ASN A 65 -11.77 4.00 25.89
N LYS A 66 -11.27 4.87 26.77
CA LYS A 66 -9.94 4.72 27.37
C LYS A 66 -9.92 3.53 28.34
N CYS A 67 -9.03 2.57 28.12
CA CYS A 67 -8.71 1.52 29.09
C CYS A 67 -7.21 1.25 29.12
N ASP A 68 -6.67 0.97 30.30
CA ASP A 68 -5.22 0.77 30.48
C ASP A 68 -4.71 -0.53 29.86
N VAL A 69 -5.61 -1.49 29.63
CA VAL A 69 -5.30 -2.80 29.04
C VAL A 69 -5.22 -2.74 27.50
N GLY A 70 -5.93 -1.77 26.90
CA GLY A 70 -6.02 -1.57 25.46
C GLY A 70 -4.99 -0.58 24.91
N GLN A 71 -3.86 -0.38 25.61
CA GLN A 71 -2.82 0.55 25.16
C GLN A 71 -2.40 0.26 23.73
N CYS A 72 -2.55 1.27 22.88
CA CYS A 72 -2.18 1.21 21.48
C CYS A 72 -0.67 1.44 21.35
N LYS A 73 0.01 0.51 20.69
CA LYS A 73 1.41 0.63 20.28
C LYS A 73 1.45 0.96 18.80
N GLU A 74 2.28 1.92 18.42
CA GLU A 74 2.47 2.29 17.02
C GLU A 74 3.78 1.73 16.49
N VAL A 75 3.77 1.31 15.23
CA VAL A 75 4.97 0.96 14.46
C VAL A 75 4.96 1.81 13.19
N LYS A 76 6.11 2.41 12.87
CA LYS A 76 6.28 3.12 11.60
C LYS A 76 6.92 2.17 10.61
N VAL A 77 6.45 2.23 9.38
CA VAL A 77 7.05 1.55 8.24
C VAL A 77 7.27 2.58 7.13
N MET A 78 8.25 2.37 6.26
CA MET A 78 8.55 3.31 5.16
C MET A 78 7.30 3.76 4.38
N ARG A 79 6.38 2.83 4.13
CA ARG A 79 5.16 3.06 3.33
C ARG A 79 3.93 3.40 4.15
N GLY A 80 4.05 3.58 5.47
CA GLY A 80 2.92 3.96 6.30
C GLY A 80 3.09 3.66 7.80
N LYS A 81 2.03 3.18 8.44
CA LYS A 81 2.02 2.95 9.89
C LYS A 81 1.18 1.74 10.27
N GLY A 82 1.58 1.09 11.35
CA GLY A 82 0.80 0.08 12.03
C GLY A 82 0.42 0.55 13.43
N GLN A 83 -0.73 0.09 13.90
CA GLN A 83 -1.23 0.32 15.25
C GLN A 83 -1.67 -1.03 15.82
N LYS A 84 -1.24 -1.35 17.04
CA LYS A 84 -1.50 -2.63 17.70
C LYS A 84 -2.10 -2.42 19.08
N THR A 85 -3.15 -3.17 19.37
CA THR A 85 -3.64 -3.41 20.73
C THR A 85 -3.49 -4.90 21.07
N ILE A 86 -3.96 -5.34 22.23
CA ILE A 86 -3.83 -6.73 22.67
C ILE A 86 -4.48 -7.74 21.71
N ASN A 87 -5.67 -7.45 21.17
CA ASN A 87 -6.48 -8.41 20.39
C ASN A 87 -6.82 -7.93 18.97
N SER A 88 -6.29 -6.79 18.56
CA SER A 88 -6.55 -6.24 17.22
C SER A 88 -5.48 -5.25 16.79
N SER A 89 -5.28 -5.14 15.48
CA SER A 89 -4.31 -4.23 14.89
C SER A 89 -4.80 -3.64 13.56
N LEU A 90 -4.21 -2.51 13.19
CA LEU A 90 -4.41 -1.82 11.93
C LEU A 90 -3.06 -1.66 11.23
N LEU A 91 -3.06 -1.75 9.91
CA LEU A 91 -1.90 -1.45 9.07
C LEU A 91 -2.35 -0.59 7.90
N SER A 92 -1.92 0.66 7.89
CA SER A 92 -2.24 1.65 6.87
C SER A 92 -1.03 1.93 6.01
N LEU A 93 -1.18 1.75 4.70
CA LEU A 93 -0.08 1.77 3.74
C LEU A 93 -0.42 2.61 2.50
N ASN A 94 0.64 3.11 1.86
CA ASN A 94 0.61 3.80 0.58
C ASN A 94 1.33 2.99 -0.48
N PHE A 95 0.71 2.92 -1.66
CA PHE A 95 1.33 2.38 -2.85
C PHE A 95 2.19 3.45 -3.53
N GLU A 96 3.21 3.03 -4.24
CA GLU A 96 3.92 3.91 -5.16
C GLU A 96 2.99 4.31 -6.31
N LYS A 97 2.91 5.62 -6.55
CA LYS A 97 2.08 6.23 -7.60
C LYS A 97 2.94 7.18 -8.41
N ARG A 98 2.96 7.01 -9.73
CA ARG A 98 3.73 7.86 -10.66
C ARG A 98 2.85 8.92 -11.33
N ASP A 99 1.56 8.64 -11.47
CA ASP A 99 0.59 9.54 -12.09
C ASP A 99 -0.85 9.31 -11.59
N ALA A 100 -1.74 10.23 -11.97
CA ALA A 100 -3.17 10.18 -11.62
C ALA A 100 -3.88 8.92 -12.16
N PHE A 101 -3.34 8.28 -13.19
CA PHE A 101 -3.91 7.05 -13.73
C PHE A 101 -3.60 5.85 -12.83
N GLU A 102 -2.38 5.72 -12.33
CA GLU A 102 -2.05 4.73 -11.30
C GLU A 102 -2.86 4.95 -10.02
N GLU A 103 -3.00 6.20 -9.58
CA GLU A 103 -3.84 6.53 -8.43
C GLU A 103 -5.28 6.03 -8.61
N TYR A 104 -5.85 6.25 -9.80
CA TYR A 104 -7.16 5.71 -10.14
C TYR A 104 -7.19 4.18 -10.10
N LEU A 105 -6.22 3.49 -10.70
CA LEU A 105 -6.14 2.03 -10.73
C LEU A 105 -6.00 1.45 -9.31
N ILE A 106 -5.16 2.05 -8.47
CA ILE A 106 -5.01 1.65 -7.06
C ILE A 106 -6.32 1.84 -6.31
N SER A 107 -7.01 2.97 -6.49
CA SER A 107 -8.31 3.19 -5.86
C SER A 107 -9.35 2.13 -6.26
N LYS A 108 -9.27 1.62 -7.49
CA LYS A 108 -10.13 0.52 -7.98
C LYS A 108 -9.73 -0.81 -7.39
N LEU A 109 -8.44 -1.12 -7.36
CA LEU A 109 -7.90 -2.33 -6.74
C LEU A 109 -8.33 -2.42 -5.28
N VAL A 110 -8.13 -1.36 -4.48
CA VAL A 110 -8.50 -1.34 -3.06
C VAL A 110 -9.99 -1.59 -2.86
N ARG A 111 -10.86 -1.01 -3.70
CA ARG A 111 -12.31 -1.28 -3.64
C ARG A 111 -12.65 -2.75 -3.87
N GLU A 112 -11.98 -3.41 -4.80
CA GLU A 112 -12.19 -4.85 -5.03
C GLU A 112 -11.62 -5.69 -3.87
N LEU A 113 -10.49 -5.31 -3.27
CA LEU A 113 -9.96 -5.99 -2.08
C LEU A 113 -10.94 -5.91 -0.88
N VAL A 114 -11.58 -4.75 -0.68
CA VAL A 114 -12.64 -4.58 0.33
C VAL A 114 -13.83 -5.49 0.02
N ARG A 115 -14.23 -5.57 -1.26
CA ARG A 115 -15.36 -6.41 -1.70
C ARG A 115 -15.12 -7.90 -1.45
N GLU A 116 -13.89 -8.37 -1.67
CA GLU A 116 -13.46 -9.75 -1.42
C GLU A 116 -13.22 -10.05 0.08
N LYS A 117 -13.44 -9.08 0.98
CA LYS A 117 -13.31 -9.22 2.44
C LYS A 117 -11.92 -9.68 2.88
N LEU A 118 -10.87 -9.19 2.23
CA LEU A 118 -9.47 -9.53 2.50
C LEU A 118 -8.88 -8.72 3.67
N ASN A 119 -9.62 -8.64 4.78
CA ASN A 119 -9.21 -7.86 5.96
C ASN A 119 -8.95 -6.36 5.67
N VAL A 120 -9.52 -5.82 4.59
CA VAL A 120 -9.41 -4.40 4.24
C VAL A 120 -10.63 -3.64 4.73
N MET A 121 -10.40 -2.47 5.33
CA MET A 121 -11.46 -1.53 5.72
C MET A 121 -11.33 -0.20 4.98
N ASN A 122 -12.20 0.75 5.31
CA ASN A 122 -12.05 2.11 4.81
C ASN A 122 -10.66 2.64 5.17
N PRO A 123 -9.88 3.14 4.20
CA PRO A 123 -8.54 3.64 4.45
C PRO A 123 -8.56 4.78 5.48
N GLU A 124 -7.58 4.80 6.36
CA GLU A 124 -7.29 5.98 7.18
C GLU A 124 -6.95 7.18 6.28
N GLU A 125 -7.22 8.39 6.77
CA GLU A 125 -6.92 9.62 6.04
C GLU A 125 -5.42 9.71 5.67
N GLY A 126 -5.13 9.95 4.39
CA GLY A 126 -3.77 10.01 3.88
C GLY A 126 -3.15 8.65 3.50
N TYR A 127 -3.92 7.57 3.56
CA TYR A 127 -3.49 6.22 3.16
C TYR A 127 -4.32 5.65 2.02
N ASP A 128 -3.70 4.83 1.18
CA ASP A 128 -4.39 4.15 0.08
C ASP A 128 -5.20 2.95 0.55
N ILE A 129 -4.67 2.21 1.54
CA ILE A 129 -5.26 0.98 2.05
C ILE A 129 -5.03 0.87 3.55
N THR A 130 -6.04 0.39 4.26
CA THR A 130 -5.93 0.01 5.68
C THR A 130 -6.39 -1.42 5.86
N PHE A 131 -5.48 -2.26 6.33
CA PHE A 131 -5.78 -3.61 6.78
C PHE A 131 -6.15 -3.60 8.26
N PHE A 132 -7.08 -4.48 8.62
CA PHE A 132 -7.57 -4.67 9.96
C PHE A 132 -7.50 -6.14 10.34
N PHE A 133 -6.80 -6.43 11.43
CA PHE A 133 -6.62 -7.78 11.95
C PHE A 133 -7.23 -7.90 13.33
N LYS A 134 -7.87 -9.05 13.58
CA LYS A 134 -8.41 -9.45 14.88
C LYS A 134 -7.64 -10.65 15.41
N GLN A 135 -7.86 -10.97 16.69
CA GLN A 135 -7.23 -12.10 17.36
C GLN A 135 -7.36 -13.43 16.58
N GLU A 136 -8.44 -13.64 15.81
CA GLU A 136 -8.65 -14.85 15.02
C GLU A 136 -7.68 -14.96 13.83
N ASP A 137 -7.20 -13.82 13.31
CA ASP A 137 -6.27 -13.77 12.18
C ASP A 137 -4.88 -14.29 12.53
N ARG A 138 -4.54 -14.38 13.83
CA ARG A 138 -3.25 -14.91 14.30
C ARG A 138 -2.95 -16.31 13.77
N TRP A 139 -3.99 -17.12 13.53
CA TRP A 139 -3.86 -18.50 13.04
C TRP A 139 -3.46 -18.56 11.57
N ARG A 140 -3.61 -17.45 10.84
CA ARG A 140 -3.30 -17.29 9.43
C ARG A 140 -2.17 -16.27 9.22
N LYS A 141 -1.35 -16.03 10.25
CA LYS A 141 -0.28 -15.03 10.25
C LYS A 141 0.57 -15.11 8.98
N ASP A 142 1.09 -16.30 8.67
CA ASP A 142 2.00 -16.49 7.54
C ASP A 142 1.31 -16.25 6.19
N GLU A 143 0.05 -16.68 6.04
CA GLU A 143 -0.74 -16.43 4.83
C GLU A 143 -0.96 -14.93 4.60
N ILE A 144 -1.25 -14.19 5.68
CA ILE A 144 -1.49 -12.74 5.63
C ILE A 144 -0.20 -12.01 5.25
N ILE A 145 0.93 -12.39 5.86
CA ILE A 145 2.24 -11.79 5.55
C ILE A 145 2.57 -12.00 4.08
N VAL A 146 2.51 -13.25 3.60
CA VAL A 146 2.80 -13.58 2.20
C VAL A 146 1.85 -12.85 1.25
N PHE A 147 0.57 -12.76 1.59
CA PHE A 147 -0.42 -12.04 0.80
C PHE A 147 -0.09 -10.55 0.69
N ILE A 148 0.19 -9.86 1.80
CA ILE A 148 0.43 -8.41 1.81
C ILE A 148 1.74 -8.08 1.10
N LEU A 149 2.83 -8.81 1.38
CA LEU A 149 4.09 -8.61 0.68
C LEU A 149 3.95 -8.88 -0.83
N GLY A 150 3.29 -9.98 -1.19
CA GLY A 150 3.02 -10.33 -2.58
C GLY A 150 2.09 -9.35 -3.29
N LEU A 151 1.16 -8.70 -2.58
CA LEU A 151 0.30 -7.66 -3.13
C LEU A 151 1.13 -6.46 -3.58
N PHE A 152 2.05 -5.97 -2.75
CA PHE A 152 2.88 -4.81 -3.08
C PHE A 152 3.79 -5.06 -4.27
N ASP A 153 4.41 -6.24 -4.32
CA ASP A 153 5.25 -6.64 -5.44
C ASP A 153 4.43 -6.78 -6.75
N LYS A 154 3.26 -7.44 -6.67
CA LYS A 154 2.35 -7.56 -7.82
C LYS A 154 1.82 -6.21 -8.29
N VAL A 155 1.55 -5.26 -7.41
CA VAL A 155 1.08 -3.92 -7.83
C VAL A 155 2.15 -3.22 -8.65
N LYS A 156 3.43 -3.31 -8.26
CA LYS A 156 4.55 -2.70 -9.02
C LYS A 156 4.64 -3.24 -10.46
N THR A 157 4.34 -4.52 -10.66
CA THR A 157 4.38 -5.16 -11.99
C THR A 157 3.08 -4.96 -12.79
N LEU A 158 1.92 -5.01 -12.13
CA LEU A 158 0.61 -4.83 -12.76
C LEU A 158 0.38 -3.42 -13.31
N MET A 159 0.92 -2.38 -12.67
CA MET A 159 0.69 -0.99 -13.09
C MET A 159 1.22 -0.69 -14.52
N PRO A 160 2.49 -1.00 -14.86
CA PRO A 160 2.99 -0.88 -16.22
C PRO A 160 2.19 -1.70 -17.25
N GLU A 161 1.81 -2.93 -16.90
CA GLU A 161 1.03 -3.80 -17.79
C GLU A 161 -0.36 -3.22 -18.08
N ALA A 162 -1.07 -2.77 -17.04
CA ALA A 162 -2.37 -2.14 -17.19
C ALA A 162 -2.32 -0.89 -18.09
N LYS A 163 -1.29 -0.06 -17.92
CA LYS A 163 -1.03 1.10 -18.79
C LYS A 163 -0.81 0.68 -20.25
N ALA A 164 0.02 -0.33 -20.48
CA ALA A 164 0.32 -0.80 -21.83
C ALA A 164 -0.93 -1.33 -22.54
N VAL A 165 -1.77 -2.09 -21.83
CA VAL A 165 -3.05 -2.60 -22.34
C VAL A 165 -3.99 -1.46 -22.72
N ILE A 166 -4.16 -0.49 -21.82
CA ILE A 166 -5.10 0.62 -22.04
C ILE A 166 -4.62 1.55 -23.15
N ASN A 167 -3.32 1.88 -23.20
CA ASN A 167 -2.75 2.66 -24.30
C ASN A 167 -2.90 1.96 -25.65
N THR A 168 -2.79 0.64 -25.70
CA THR A 168 -3.01 -0.13 -26.93
C THR A 168 -4.47 -0.13 -27.34
N TRP A 169 -5.38 -0.29 -26.38
CA TRP A 169 -6.82 -0.19 -26.63
C TRP A 169 -7.22 1.20 -27.16
N ILE A 170 -6.71 2.30 -26.55
CA ILE A 170 -6.96 3.67 -27.00
C ILE A 170 -6.48 3.86 -28.44
N ARG A 171 -5.23 3.46 -28.77
CA ARG A 171 -4.69 3.57 -30.14
C ARG A 171 -5.55 2.86 -31.17
N ASN A 172 -6.07 1.68 -30.83
CA ASN A 172 -6.95 0.93 -31.73
C ASN A 172 -8.30 1.62 -31.93
N LYS A 173 -8.87 2.23 -30.88
CA LYS A 173 -10.12 3.00 -30.97
C LYS A 173 -9.97 4.27 -31.80
N VAL A 174 -8.87 5.01 -31.63
CA VAL A 174 -8.57 6.20 -32.45
C VAL A 174 -8.47 5.83 -33.93
N LYS A 175 -7.72 4.78 -34.27
CA LYS A 175 -7.62 4.29 -35.67
C LYS A 175 -8.97 3.88 -36.26
N ALA A 176 -9.83 3.25 -35.47
CA ALA A 176 -11.18 2.89 -35.92
C ALA A 176 -12.02 4.15 -36.21
N PHE A 177 -11.96 5.13 -35.32
CA PHE A 177 -12.67 6.40 -35.48
C PHE A 177 -12.20 7.18 -36.72
N GLU A 178 -10.90 7.25 -36.97
CA GLU A 178 -10.33 7.90 -38.17
C GLU A 178 -10.82 7.23 -39.47
N ARG A 179 -10.92 5.90 -39.49
CA ARG A 179 -11.44 5.14 -40.64
C ARG A 179 -12.91 5.46 -40.88
N ASP A 180 -13.71 5.48 -39.83
CA ASP A 180 -15.15 5.76 -39.92
C ASP A 180 -15.40 7.19 -40.42
N GLU A 181 -14.65 8.18 -39.94
CA GLU A 181 -14.72 9.57 -40.41
C GLU A 181 -14.28 9.71 -41.88
N THR A 182 -13.22 9.00 -42.29
CA THR A 182 -12.78 9.00 -43.69
C THR A 182 -13.84 8.40 -44.61
N LEU A 183 -14.48 7.31 -44.19
CA LEU A 183 -15.55 6.65 -44.95
C LEU A 183 -16.81 7.52 -45.08
N LYS A 184 -17.13 8.34 -44.08
CA LYS A 184 -18.24 9.31 -44.18
C LYS A 184 -17.95 10.37 -45.23
N LYS A 185 -16.74 10.96 -45.21
CA LYS A 185 -16.32 12.00 -46.17
C LYS A 185 -16.27 11.51 -47.62
N MET A 186 -16.09 10.21 -47.86
CA MET A 186 -16.14 9.64 -49.22
C MET A 186 -17.56 9.37 -49.74
N LYS A 187 -18.59 9.48 -48.89
CA LYS A 187 -20.00 9.28 -49.25
C LYS A 187 -20.78 10.59 -49.44
N GLU A 188 -20.15 11.72 -49.11
CA GLU A 188 -20.62 13.08 -49.41
C GLU A 188 -20.04 13.57 -50.74
#